data_AF-A0A9X3I0X1-F1
#
_entry.id   AF-A0A9X3I0X1-F1
#
_cell.length_a   1.000
_cell.length_b   1.000
_cell.length_c   1.000
_cell.angle_alpha   90.00
_cell.angle_beta   90.00
_cell.angle_gamma   90.00
#
_symmetry.space_group_name_H-M   'P 1'
#
loop_
_entity.id
_entity.type
_entity.pdbx_description
1 polymer ?
#
loop_
_entity_poly.entity_id
_entity_poly.type
_entity_poly.pdbx_seq_one_letter_code
_entity_poly.pdbx_strand_id
1 'polypeptide(L)'
;MERKNEFNREELQELRVLVKKFSQANTAGERKTIRRKFRNKGFYVSHFGIENIDIGQFESLIKAGRIQVIKEKNRFIIDKSEKSKGSVKEPEEQKEVLLYLEEKLIKGKYFSAAYLDSKQNLDCSGFYSIKLKSGSTLPKPYQVHLAERKHSIIYFGKAEGQTLRKRLLNQELRARGHGTFFRSIGAVLGYCPEKGSLLSYKNKKNYKFAPADEYKIIKWINENLEVSFIHYTGNFNIENDLIRKYTPLLNDTHNPLRLKELIEDKARCRAVANAESN
;
A
#
# COMPACT_ATOMS: atom_id res chain seq x y z
N MET A 1 5.16 3.15 32.15
CA MET A 1 4.75 2.25 31.04
C MET A 1 4.15 1.01 31.65
N GLU A 2 2.99 0.62 31.13
CA GLU A 2 2.20 -0.49 31.65
C GLU A 2 2.85 -1.83 31.29
N ARG A 3 2.81 -2.77 32.23
CA ARG A 3 3.35 -4.13 32.04
C ARG A 3 2.28 -4.93 31.31
N LYS A 4 2.64 -5.64 30.23
CA LYS A 4 1.69 -6.51 29.51
C LYS A 4 2.24 -7.91 29.29
N ASN A 5 1.33 -8.87 29.33
CA ASN A 5 1.53 -10.27 28.96
C ASN A 5 0.80 -10.64 27.66
N GLU A 6 0.02 -9.71 27.10
CA GLU A 6 -0.71 -9.83 25.84
C GLU A 6 0.00 -9.07 24.71
N PHE A 7 0.24 -9.76 23.59
CA PHE A 7 0.93 -9.19 22.43
C PHE A 7 0.29 -9.67 21.14
N ASN A 8 0.22 -8.80 20.12
CA ASN A 8 -0.17 -9.23 18.78
C ASN A 8 1.00 -9.96 18.08
N ARG A 9 0.74 -10.58 16.92
CA ARG A 9 1.78 -11.34 16.19
C ARG A 9 2.98 -10.50 15.76
N GLU A 10 2.77 -9.24 15.38
CA GLU A 10 3.86 -8.34 14.96
C GLU A 10 4.74 -7.98 16.16
N GLU A 11 4.13 -7.62 17.29
CA GLU A 11 4.83 -7.35 18.54
C GLU A 11 5.63 -8.56 19.01
N LEU A 12 5.08 -9.77 18.89
CA LEU A 12 5.79 -11.00 19.21
C LEU A 12 6.96 -11.23 18.27
N GLN A 13 6.83 -10.94 16.97
CA GLN A 13 7.93 -11.09 16.03
C GLN A 13 9.07 -10.10 16.32
N GLU A 14 8.73 -8.86 16.65
CA GLU A 14 9.71 -7.88 17.08
C GLU A 14 10.40 -8.29 18.39
N LEU A 15 9.63 -8.83 19.34
CA LEU A 15 10.17 -9.37 20.59
C LEU A 15 11.08 -10.57 20.33
N ARG A 16 10.75 -11.50 19.43
CA ARG A 16 11.64 -12.61 19.02
C ARG A 16 12.98 -12.11 18.52
N VAL A 17 12.97 -11.10 17.66
CA VAL A 17 14.21 -10.49 17.15
C VAL A 17 15.01 -9.86 18.28
N LEU A 18 14.34 -9.15 19.20
CA LEU A 18 15.01 -8.54 20.35
C LEU A 18 15.55 -9.59 21.35
N VAL A 19 14.85 -10.70 21.58
CA VAL A 19 15.29 -11.82 22.42
C VAL A 19 16.51 -12.50 21.81
N LYS A 20 16.50 -12.76 20.49
CA LYS A 20 17.67 -13.30 19.79
C LYS A 20 18.88 -12.37 19.89
N LYS A 21 18.67 -11.06 19.76
CA LYS A 21 19.74 -10.06 19.98
C LYS A 21 20.20 -10.03 21.43
N PHE A 22 19.29 -10.22 22.39
CA PHE A 22 19.62 -10.25 23.81
C PHE A 22 20.50 -11.46 24.16
N SER A 23 20.17 -12.65 23.64
CA SER A 23 20.95 -13.87 23.85
C SER A 23 22.33 -13.83 23.18
N GLN A 24 22.47 -13.06 22.09
CA GLN A 24 23.72 -12.88 21.35
C GLN A 24 24.57 -11.70 21.85
N ALA A 25 24.11 -10.92 22.83
CA ALA A 25 24.82 -9.76 23.33
C ALA A 25 25.99 -10.14 24.24
N ASN A 26 27.18 -9.62 23.90
CA ASN A 26 28.45 -9.95 24.55
C ASN A 26 28.79 -9.00 25.72
N THR A 27 28.10 -7.86 25.82
CA THR A 27 28.37 -6.86 26.87
C THR A 27 27.14 -6.56 27.73
N ALA A 28 27.38 -6.16 28.99
CA ALA A 28 26.33 -5.71 29.89
C ALA A 28 25.59 -4.45 29.37
N GLY A 29 26.31 -3.56 28.65
CA GLY A 29 25.76 -2.34 28.06
C GLY A 29 24.75 -2.62 26.93
N GLU A 30 25.05 -3.59 26.05
CA GLU A 30 24.13 -4.04 25.00
C GLU A 30 22.87 -4.68 25.60
N ARG A 31 23.05 -5.56 26.59
CA ARG A 31 21.93 -6.19 27.32
C ARG A 31 21.03 -5.15 27.99
N LYS A 32 21.61 -4.09 28.59
CA LYS A 32 20.86 -2.97 29.17
C LYS A 32 20.06 -2.22 28.11
N THR A 33 20.66 -1.96 26.95
CA THR A 33 20.01 -1.28 25.82
C THR A 33 18.83 -2.09 25.27
N ILE A 34 19.00 -3.40 25.11
CA ILE A 34 17.94 -4.29 24.62
C ILE A 34 16.83 -4.43 25.67
N ARG A 35 17.17 -4.53 26.97
CA ARG A 35 16.18 -4.51 28.06
C ARG A 35 15.32 -3.24 28.05
N ARG A 36 15.89 -2.08 27.72
CA ARG A 36 15.09 -0.85 27.53
C ARG A 36 14.09 -1.00 26.38
N LYS A 37 14.49 -1.63 25.27
CA LYS A 37 13.58 -1.90 24.13
C LYS A 37 12.45 -2.87 24.50
N PHE A 38 12.73 -3.90 25.30
CA PHE A 38 11.69 -4.76 25.87
C PHE A 38 10.67 -3.96 26.68
N ARG A 39 11.14 -3.12 27.61
CA ARG A 39 10.29 -2.29 28.47
C ARG A 39 9.44 -1.29 27.67
N ASN A 40 9.99 -0.71 26.60
CA ASN A 40 9.24 0.17 25.71
C ASN A 40 8.07 -0.54 25.01
N LYS A 41 8.16 -1.86 24.85
CA LYS A 41 7.09 -2.71 24.31
C LYS A 41 6.22 -3.32 25.43
N GLY A 42 6.39 -2.92 26.68
CA GLY A 42 5.66 -3.47 27.81
C GLY A 42 6.08 -4.88 28.22
N PHE A 43 7.17 -5.43 27.66
CA PHE A 43 7.70 -6.75 27.98
C PHE A 43 8.74 -6.67 29.11
N TYR A 44 8.43 -7.28 30.26
CA TYR A 44 9.29 -7.28 31.44
C TYR A 44 9.71 -8.72 31.77
N VAL A 45 10.95 -9.09 31.44
CA VAL A 45 11.47 -10.46 31.60
C VAL A 45 11.36 -10.97 33.05
N SER A 46 11.63 -10.09 34.02
CA SER A 46 11.52 -10.41 35.45
C SER A 46 10.12 -10.80 35.90
N HIS A 47 9.08 -10.41 35.15
CA HIS A 47 7.69 -10.81 35.42
C HIS A 47 7.49 -12.33 35.29
N PHE A 48 8.33 -12.99 34.49
CA PHE A 48 8.29 -14.43 34.28
C PHE A 48 9.24 -15.19 35.19
N GLY A 49 9.91 -14.52 36.14
CA GLY A 49 10.93 -15.11 37.00
C GLY A 49 12.24 -15.41 36.28
N ILE A 50 12.51 -14.72 35.16
CA ILE A 50 13.68 -14.95 34.31
C ILE A 50 14.57 -13.72 34.37
N GLU A 51 15.88 -13.93 34.52
CA GLU A 51 16.85 -12.84 34.49
C GLU A 51 17.43 -12.61 33.08
N ASN A 52 17.86 -13.70 32.42
CA ASN A 52 18.44 -13.66 31.09
C ASN A 52 17.64 -14.56 30.17
N ILE A 53 16.75 -13.96 29.39
CA ILE A 53 15.87 -14.69 28.49
C ILE A 53 16.59 -15.10 27.21
N ASP A 54 16.43 -16.36 26.82
CA ASP A 54 16.78 -16.86 25.49
C ASP A 54 15.53 -17.16 24.65
N ILE A 55 15.74 -17.52 23.38
CA ILE A 55 14.66 -17.78 22.45
C ILE A 55 13.83 -19.02 22.84
N GLY A 56 14.46 -20.06 23.41
CA GLY A 56 13.77 -21.28 23.83
C GLY A 56 12.85 -21.03 25.04
N GLN A 57 13.32 -20.25 26.00
CA GLN A 57 12.52 -19.78 27.12
C GLN A 57 11.37 -18.88 26.67
N PHE A 58 11.63 -17.98 25.71
CA PHE A 58 10.59 -17.10 25.16
C PHE A 58 9.48 -17.90 24.45
N GLU A 59 9.81 -18.86 23.58
CA GLU A 59 8.80 -19.73 22.96
C GLU A 59 8.08 -20.61 23.99
N SER A 60 8.77 -21.05 25.05
CA SER A 60 8.13 -21.82 26.12
C SER A 60 7.09 -21.00 26.89
N LEU A 61 7.34 -19.71 27.11
CA LEU A 61 6.36 -18.80 27.73
C LEU A 61 5.12 -18.60 26.85
N ILE A 62 5.28 -18.55 25.52
CA ILE A 62 4.16 -18.49 24.57
C ILE A 62 3.39 -19.81 24.59
N LYS A 63 4.09 -20.95 24.49
CA LYS A 63 3.48 -22.29 24.49
C LYS A 63 2.72 -22.58 25.78
N ALA A 64 3.23 -22.11 26.91
CA ALA A 64 2.59 -22.24 28.22
C ALA A 64 1.45 -21.23 28.47
N GLY A 65 1.14 -20.35 27.51
CA GLY A 65 0.09 -19.34 27.63
C GLY A 65 0.40 -18.22 28.64
N ARG A 66 1.64 -18.13 29.14
CA ARG A 66 2.09 -17.06 30.04
C ARG A 66 2.29 -15.75 29.27
N ILE A 67 2.64 -15.85 27.99
CA ILE A 67 2.53 -14.77 27.00
C ILE A 67 1.35 -15.11 26.09
N GLN A 68 0.33 -14.27 26.10
CA GLN A 68 -0.89 -14.47 25.33
C GLN A 68 -0.80 -13.77 23.98
N VAL A 69 -1.12 -14.52 22.92
CA VAL A 69 -1.22 -13.96 21.57
C VAL A 69 -2.63 -13.44 21.37
N ILE A 70 -2.81 -12.13 21.50
CA ILE A 70 -4.09 -11.52 21.18
C ILE A 70 -4.25 -11.49 19.67
N LYS A 71 -5.30 -12.14 19.18
CA LYS A 71 -5.74 -11.98 17.79
C LYS A 71 -6.27 -10.56 17.68
N GLU A 72 -5.63 -9.72 16.87
CA GLU A 72 -6.27 -8.49 16.41
C GLU A 72 -7.67 -8.87 15.89
N LYS A 73 -8.70 -8.12 16.31
CA LYS A 73 -10.02 -8.23 15.68
C LYS A 73 -9.81 -8.02 14.17
N ASN A 74 -9.95 -9.12 13.43
CA ASN A 74 -9.95 -9.27 11.98
C ASN A 74 -8.68 -8.85 11.22
N ARG A 75 -7.69 -9.76 11.16
CA ARG A 75 -6.77 -9.89 10.02
C ARG A 75 -6.49 -11.37 9.71
N PHE A 76 -6.92 -11.82 8.54
CA PHE A 76 -6.49 -13.09 7.95
C PHE A 76 -5.00 -13.01 7.64
N ILE A 77 -4.20 -13.88 8.25
CA ILE A 77 -2.82 -14.17 7.84
C ILE A 77 -2.86 -15.60 7.31
N ILE A 78 -2.78 -15.77 5.99
CA ILE A 78 -2.48 -17.07 5.39
C ILE A 78 -0.96 -17.18 5.43
N ASP A 79 -0.46 -17.92 6.40
CA ASP A 79 0.95 -18.24 6.55
C ASP A 79 1.27 -19.39 5.59
N LYS A 80 2.02 -19.14 4.51
CA LYS A 80 2.57 -20.20 3.66
C LYS A 80 3.84 -20.73 4.31
N SER A 81 3.67 -21.65 5.25
CA SER A 81 4.72 -22.59 5.63
C SER A 81 4.13 -23.98 5.85
N GLU A 82 3.95 -24.74 4.77
CA GLU A 82 4.24 -26.16 4.78
C GLU A 82 4.33 -26.66 3.33
N LYS A 83 5.51 -27.19 2.98
CA LYS A 83 5.70 -27.95 1.75
C LYS A 83 4.88 -29.24 1.87
N SER A 84 3.81 -29.35 1.10
CA SER A 84 3.27 -30.64 0.71
C SER A 84 3.08 -30.67 -0.81
N LYS A 85 3.62 -31.73 -1.42
CA LYS A 85 3.58 -31.97 -2.86
C LYS A 85 2.14 -32.31 -3.28
N GLY A 86 1.66 -31.61 -4.31
CA GLY A 86 0.58 -32.06 -5.21
C GLY A 86 -0.84 -32.05 -4.65
N SER A 87 -1.64 -31.04 -5.05
CA SER A 87 -2.93 -31.23 -5.74
C SER A 87 -3.66 -29.88 -5.90
N VAL A 88 -4.30 -29.74 -7.06
CA VAL A 88 -5.23 -28.71 -7.52
C VAL A 88 -6.05 -28.06 -6.39
N LYS A 89 -5.61 -26.91 -5.84
CA LYS A 89 -6.38 -26.04 -4.93
C LYS A 89 -6.34 -24.54 -5.30
N GLU A 90 -5.65 -24.20 -6.39
CA GLU A 90 -5.35 -22.83 -6.79
C GLU A 90 -6.59 -21.93 -7.07
N PRO A 91 -7.69 -22.42 -7.70
CA PRO A 91 -8.83 -21.56 -8.03
C PRO A 91 -9.64 -21.09 -6.82
N GLU A 92 -9.75 -21.92 -5.78
CA GLU A 92 -10.57 -21.64 -4.60
C GLU A 92 -9.86 -20.66 -3.65
N GLU A 93 -8.55 -20.87 -3.41
CA GLU A 93 -7.71 -19.93 -2.64
C GLU A 93 -7.67 -18.54 -3.31
N GLN A 94 -7.55 -18.47 -4.64
CA GLN A 94 -7.56 -17.20 -5.36
C GLN A 94 -8.92 -16.47 -5.25
N LYS A 95 -10.02 -17.21 -5.30
CA LYS A 95 -11.37 -16.66 -5.13
C LYS A 95 -11.58 -16.11 -3.72
N GLU A 96 -11.13 -16.81 -2.69
CA GLU A 96 -11.19 -16.32 -1.31
C GLU A 96 -10.36 -15.05 -1.10
N VAL A 97 -9.15 -15.00 -1.65
CA VAL A 97 -8.32 -13.79 -1.62
C VAL A 97 -9.04 -12.65 -2.32
N LEU A 98 -9.62 -12.87 -3.50
CA LEU A 98 -10.35 -11.83 -4.23
C LEU A 98 -11.52 -11.29 -3.41
N LEU A 99 -12.33 -12.17 -2.80
CA LEU A 99 -13.44 -11.77 -1.93
C LEU A 99 -12.96 -10.94 -0.73
N TYR A 100 -11.85 -11.33 -0.11
CA TYR A 100 -11.24 -10.55 0.97
C TYR A 100 -10.79 -9.17 0.49
N LEU A 101 -10.12 -9.09 -0.67
CA LEU A 101 -9.68 -7.82 -1.25
C LEU A 101 -10.87 -6.91 -1.54
N GLU A 102 -11.95 -7.44 -2.11
CA GLU A 102 -13.17 -6.66 -2.36
C GLU A 102 -13.77 -6.12 -1.07
N GLU A 103 -13.85 -6.96 -0.05
CA GLU A 103 -14.43 -6.52 1.22
C GLU A 103 -13.59 -5.43 1.87
N LYS A 104 -12.26 -5.50 1.80
CA LYS A 104 -11.40 -4.50 2.46
C LYS A 104 -11.12 -3.27 1.61
N LEU A 105 -10.89 -3.42 0.31
CA LEU A 105 -10.51 -2.31 -0.57
C LEU A 105 -11.71 -1.56 -1.13
N ILE A 106 -12.84 -2.24 -1.37
CA ILE A 106 -13.98 -1.66 -2.09
C ILE A 106 -15.12 -1.32 -1.14
N LYS A 107 -15.46 -2.25 -0.25
CA LYS A 107 -16.53 -2.05 0.76
C LYS A 107 -15.99 -1.48 2.07
N GLY A 108 -14.68 -1.55 2.27
CA GLY A 108 -14.01 -1.10 3.47
C GLY A 108 -13.93 0.43 3.61
N LYS A 109 -13.16 0.86 4.61
CA LYS A 109 -13.05 2.27 4.96
C LYS A 109 -12.17 3.02 3.97
N TYR A 110 -12.72 4.10 3.44
CA TYR A 110 -11.98 5.08 2.65
C TYR A 110 -11.58 6.28 3.52
N PHE A 111 -10.44 6.88 3.19
CA PHE A 111 -9.92 8.09 3.80
C PHE A 111 -9.75 9.15 2.74
N SER A 112 -10.03 10.42 3.05
CA SER A 112 -9.67 11.52 2.16
C SER A 112 -8.17 11.44 1.82
N ALA A 113 -7.83 11.68 0.55
CA ALA A 113 -6.45 11.69 0.11
C ALA A 113 -5.61 12.72 0.87
N ALA A 114 -6.20 13.84 1.32
CA ALA A 114 -5.52 14.85 2.15
C ALA A 114 -5.08 14.29 3.51
N TYR A 115 -5.84 13.36 4.08
CA TYR A 115 -5.57 12.82 5.42
C TYR A 115 -4.43 11.78 5.44
N LEU A 116 -4.04 11.24 4.29
CA LEU A 116 -3.00 10.20 4.19
C LEU A 116 -1.61 10.66 4.63
N ASP A 117 -1.28 11.96 4.54
CA ASP A 117 0.02 12.47 5.01
C ASP A 117 0.22 12.24 6.52
N SER A 118 -0.88 12.22 7.28
CA SER A 118 -0.85 11.98 8.73
C SER A 118 -0.91 10.50 9.13
N LYS A 119 -1.00 9.57 8.15
CA LYS A 119 -1.11 8.13 8.43
C LYS A 119 0.23 7.46 8.70
N GLN A 120 0.30 6.79 9.85
CA GLN A 120 1.48 6.06 10.32
C GLN A 120 1.57 4.63 9.76
N ASN A 121 0.46 4.01 9.33
CA ASN A 121 0.39 2.60 8.92
C ASN A 121 0.57 2.36 7.41
N LEU A 122 1.44 3.14 6.74
CA LEU A 122 1.72 3.02 5.31
C LEU A 122 3.09 2.37 5.01
N ASP A 123 3.85 2.01 6.04
CA ASP A 123 5.19 1.41 5.90
C ASP A 123 5.14 -0.11 5.70
N CYS A 124 4.21 -0.55 4.85
CA CYS A 124 4.02 -1.95 4.46
C CYS A 124 3.71 -2.05 2.96
N SER A 125 3.92 -3.23 2.37
CA SER A 125 3.48 -3.53 1.00
C SER A 125 1.97 -3.70 0.96
N GLY A 126 1.35 -3.61 -0.21
CA GLY A 126 -0.06 -3.96 -0.33
C GLY A 126 -0.81 -3.30 -1.46
N PHE A 127 -2.12 -3.31 -1.38
CA PHE A 127 -3.01 -2.79 -2.41
C PHE A 127 -3.69 -1.50 -1.97
N TYR A 128 -4.13 -0.73 -2.95
CA TYR A 128 -4.95 0.45 -2.73
C TYR A 128 -6.00 0.62 -3.83
N SER A 129 -7.12 1.20 -3.43
CA SER A 129 -8.21 1.63 -4.30
C SER A 129 -8.39 3.13 -4.16
N ILE A 130 -8.47 3.84 -5.28
CA ILE A 130 -8.75 5.28 -5.33
C ILE A 130 -10.12 5.46 -5.96
N LYS A 131 -10.97 6.23 -5.30
CA LYS A 131 -12.30 6.56 -5.80
C LYS A 131 -12.56 8.06 -5.74
N LEU A 132 -13.50 8.50 -6.57
CA LEU A 132 -14.02 9.86 -6.52
C LEU A 132 -14.89 10.02 -5.26
N LYS A 133 -14.64 11.09 -4.51
CA LYS A 133 -15.42 11.48 -3.34
C LYS A 133 -16.86 11.81 -3.74
N SER A 134 -17.81 11.56 -2.85
CA SER A 134 -19.20 11.96 -3.09
C SER A 134 -19.30 13.48 -3.33
N GLY A 135 -20.06 13.86 -4.37
CA GLY A 135 -20.21 15.26 -4.79
C GLY A 135 -19.08 15.80 -5.70
N SER A 136 -17.96 15.09 -5.82
CA SER A 136 -16.90 15.46 -6.77
C SER A 136 -17.22 14.98 -8.18
N THR A 137 -16.65 15.65 -9.18
CA THR A 137 -16.82 15.30 -10.59
C THR A 137 -15.48 15.27 -11.32
N LEU A 138 -15.37 14.38 -12.32
CA LEU A 138 -14.29 14.42 -13.29
C LEU A 138 -14.64 15.36 -14.47
N PRO A 139 -13.64 15.86 -15.20
CA PRO A 139 -13.90 16.51 -16.49
C PRO A 139 -14.62 15.57 -17.47
N LYS A 140 -15.42 16.14 -18.38
CA LYS A 140 -15.95 15.38 -19.52
C LYS A 140 -14.80 15.00 -20.46
N PRO A 141 -14.82 13.81 -21.09
CA PRO A 141 -15.91 12.82 -21.05
C PRO A 141 -15.82 11.83 -19.88
N TYR A 142 -14.78 11.86 -19.06
CA TYR A 142 -14.53 10.86 -18.01
C TYR A 142 -15.66 10.71 -16.99
N GLN A 143 -16.36 11.79 -16.64
CA GLN A 143 -17.50 11.70 -15.72
C GLN A 143 -18.68 10.90 -16.30
N VAL A 144 -18.89 10.96 -17.61
CA VAL A 144 -19.94 10.18 -18.29
C VAL A 144 -19.59 8.71 -18.21
N HIS A 145 -18.36 8.35 -18.61
CA HIS A 145 -17.85 6.99 -18.50
C HIS A 145 -17.88 6.45 -17.07
N LEU A 146 -17.60 7.28 -16.06
CA LEU A 146 -17.65 6.86 -14.65
C LEU A 146 -19.08 6.50 -14.23
N ALA A 147 -20.08 7.29 -14.65
CA ALA A 147 -21.48 7.03 -14.35
C ALA A 147 -21.95 5.67 -14.92
N GLU A 148 -21.46 5.31 -16.10
CA GLU A 148 -21.75 4.01 -16.74
C GLU A 148 -21.18 2.81 -15.97
N ARG A 149 -20.09 2.99 -15.19
CA ARG A 149 -19.49 1.92 -14.36
C ARG A 149 -20.29 1.57 -13.12
N LYS A 150 -21.26 2.40 -12.73
CA LYS A 150 -22.11 2.20 -11.54
C LYS A 150 -21.31 2.10 -10.22
N HIS A 151 -20.10 2.67 -10.17
CA HIS A 151 -19.28 2.84 -8.97
C HIS A 151 -18.36 4.04 -9.13
N SER A 152 -17.82 4.58 -8.03
CA SER A 152 -16.92 5.74 -8.08
C SER A 152 -15.42 5.41 -8.09
N ILE A 153 -15.04 4.12 -8.15
CA ILE A 153 -13.63 3.70 -8.22
C ILE A 153 -13.03 4.10 -9.57
N ILE A 154 -11.91 4.82 -9.51
CA ILE A 154 -11.21 5.33 -10.70
C ILE A 154 -9.83 4.69 -10.90
N TYR A 155 -9.26 4.06 -9.86
CA TYR A 155 -7.97 3.39 -9.97
C TYR A 155 -7.77 2.29 -8.91
N PHE A 156 -7.13 1.20 -9.30
CA PHE A 156 -6.47 0.26 -8.39
C PHE A 156 -4.97 0.30 -8.60
N GLY A 157 -4.22 0.10 -7.53
CA GLY A 157 -2.79 -0.07 -7.63
C GLY A 157 -2.22 -0.96 -6.54
N LYS A 158 -0.97 -1.37 -6.77
CA LYS A 158 -0.17 -2.16 -5.83
C LYS A 158 1.15 -1.51 -5.46
N ALA A 159 1.58 -1.77 -4.23
CA ALA A 159 2.90 -1.50 -3.70
C ALA A 159 3.64 -2.83 -3.51
N GLU A 160 3.97 -3.49 -4.61
CA GLU A 160 4.76 -4.72 -4.63
C GLU A 160 6.26 -4.39 -4.57
N GLY A 161 7.00 -5.05 -3.68
CA GLY A 161 8.44 -4.80 -3.49
C GLY A 161 8.80 -3.42 -2.91
N GLN A 162 7.82 -2.64 -2.46
CA GLN A 162 8.00 -1.34 -1.82
C GLN A 162 6.82 -0.98 -0.92
N THR A 163 6.94 0.07 -0.10
CA THR A 163 5.86 0.46 0.83
C THR A 163 4.73 1.23 0.14
N LEU A 164 3.52 1.14 0.70
CA LEU A 164 2.40 2.01 0.36
C LEU A 164 2.76 3.49 0.55
N ARG A 165 3.57 3.84 1.55
CA ARG A 165 4.07 5.21 1.72
C ARG A 165 4.85 5.68 0.49
N LYS A 166 5.75 4.85 -0.02
CA LYS A 166 6.53 5.19 -1.22
C LYS A 166 5.68 5.18 -2.48
N ARG A 167 4.87 4.12 -2.68
CA ARG A 167 4.10 3.96 -3.91
C ARG A 167 2.83 4.80 -3.92
N LEU A 168 1.89 4.50 -3.04
CA LEU A 168 0.59 5.18 -3.00
C LEU A 168 0.77 6.65 -2.64
N LEU A 169 1.31 6.96 -1.45
CA LEU A 169 1.34 8.35 -0.98
C LEU A 169 2.30 9.20 -1.79
N ASN A 170 3.58 8.84 -1.83
CA ASN A 170 4.60 9.68 -2.45
C ASN A 170 4.45 9.73 -3.98
N GLN A 171 4.44 8.59 -4.67
CA GLN A 171 4.43 8.58 -6.14
C GLN A 171 3.05 8.89 -6.72
N GLU A 172 1.99 8.20 -6.29
CA GLU A 172 0.67 8.33 -6.92
C GLU A 172 -0.10 9.59 -6.47
N LEU A 173 0.06 10.06 -5.22
CA LEU A 173 -0.75 11.17 -4.70
C LEU A 173 0.01 12.49 -4.50
N ARG A 174 1.36 12.49 -4.51
CA ARG A 174 2.19 13.67 -4.16
C ARG A 174 3.27 14.00 -5.20
N ALA A 175 3.24 13.37 -6.37
CA ALA A 175 4.23 13.56 -7.45
C ALA A 175 5.70 13.29 -7.05
N ARG A 176 5.96 12.63 -5.92
CA ARG A 176 7.31 12.33 -5.43
C ARG A 176 7.82 11.05 -6.09
N GLY A 177 8.29 11.18 -7.32
CA GLY A 177 8.79 10.09 -8.16
C GLY A 177 7.85 9.80 -9.34
N HIS A 178 7.82 8.55 -9.80
CA HIS A 178 7.04 8.18 -10.99
C HIS A 178 5.72 7.49 -10.60
N GLY A 179 4.64 8.25 -10.47
CA GLY A 179 3.27 7.73 -10.30
C GLY A 179 2.53 7.61 -11.63
N THR A 180 1.99 6.42 -11.93
CA THR A 180 1.18 6.23 -13.15
C THR A 180 -0.18 6.90 -13.01
N PHE A 181 -0.82 6.74 -11.86
CA PHE A 181 -2.08 7.42 -11.54
C PHE A 181 -1.89 8.94 -11.57
N PHE A 182 -0.82 9.47 -10.96
CA PHE A 182 -0.56 10.91 -10.95
C PHE A 182 -0.47 11.50 -12.37
N ARG A 183 0.24 10.82 -13.28
CA ARG A 183 0.30 11.22 -14.70
C ARG A 183 -1.04 11.11 -15.40
N SER A 184 -1.78 10.02 -15.17
CA SER A 184 -3.11 9.81 -15.74
C SER A 184 -4.08 10.92 -15.31
N ILE A 185 -4.19 11.20 -14.00
CA ILE A 185 -5.13 12.21 -13.51
C ILE A 185 -4.72 13.63 -13.91
N GLY A 186 -3.42 13.94 -13.94
CA GLY A 186 -2.95 15.23 -14.43
C GLY A 186 -3.35 15.49 -15.89
N ALA A 187 -3.21 14.46 -16.74
CA ALA A 187 -3.62 14.54 -18.14
C ALA A 187 -5.14 14.68 -18.31
N VAL A 188 -5.93 13.92 -17.52
CA VAL A 188 -7.41 14.00 -17.45
C VAL A 188 -7.87 15.39 -17.04
N LEU A 189 -7.14 16.06 -16.15
CA LEU A 189 -7.42 17.43 -15.71
C LEU A 189 -6.96 18.49 -16.74
N GLY A 190 -6.38 18.09 -17.87
CA GLY A 190 -5.98 18.97 -18.96
C GLY A 190 -4.54 19.47 -18.89
N TYR A 191 -3.78 19.14 -17.84
CA TYR A 191 -2.39 19.58 -17.70
C TYR A 191 -1.45 18.87 -18.67
N CYS A 192 -0.31 19.51 -18.95
CA CYS A 192 0.76 18.96 -19.78
C CYS A 192 2.12 19.13 -19.12
N PRO A 193 3.08 18.23 -19.40
CA PRO A 193 4.46 18.41 -19.00
C PRO A 193 5.10 19.58 -19.75
N GLU A 194 6.25 20.03 -19.27
CA GLU A 194 7.07 21.01 -19.98
C GLU A 194 7.51 20.45 -21.35
N LYS A 195 7.44 21.32 -22.38
CA LYS A 195 7.83 20.97 -23.74
C LYS A 195 9.29 20.53 -23.78
N GLY A 196 9.56 19.41 -24.44
CA GLY A 196 10.93 18.89 -24.59
C GLY A 196 11.57 18.32 -23.31
N SER A 197 10.84 18.23 -22.19
CA SER A 197 11.36 17.73 -20.90
C SER A 197 11.93 16.32 -20.92
N LEU A 198 11.65 15.51 -21.95
CA LEU A 198 12.17 14.17 -22.15
C LEU A 198 13.16 14.02 -23.30
N LEU A 199 13.55 15.09 -24.01
CA LEU A 199 14.43 15.04 -25.18
C LEU A 199 15.80 14.38 -24.89
N SER A 200 16.40 14.68 -23.74
CA SER A 200 17.70 14.12 -23.33
C SER A 200 17.60 12.74 -22.64
N TYR A 201 16.40 12.30 -22.28
CA TYR A 201 16.20 11.08 -21.50
C TYR A 201 16.02 9.85 -22.41
N LYS A 202 16.58 8.70 -21.99
CA LYS A 202 16.33 7.41 -22.67
C LYS A 202 14.86 6.99 -22.55
N ASN A 203 14.24 7.22 -21.40
CA ASN A 203 12.83 6.92 -21.19
C ASN A 203 11.96 8.10 -21.65
N LYS A 204 11.29 7.93 -22.79
CA LYS A 204 10.43 8.93 -23.42
C LYS A 204 8.97 8.95 -22.89
N LYS A 205 8.67 8.22 -21.81
CA LYS A 205 7.29 8.03 -21.30
C LYS A 205 7.04 8.65 -19.92
N ASN A 206 8.07 8.74 -19.08
CA ASN A 206 7.94 9.14 -17.68
C ASN A 206 8.14 10.65 -17.48
N TYR A 207 7.29 11.46 -18.11
CA TYR A 207 7.30 12.91 -17.95
C TYR A 207 6.90 13.32 -16.53
N LYS A 208 7.20 14.57 -16.18
CA LYS A 208 6.71 15.25 -14.97
C LYS A 208 5.99 16.52 -15.37
N PHE A 209 5.04 16.96 -14.56
CA PHE A 209 4.41 18.26 -14.76
C PHE A 209 5.29 19.35 -14.18
N ALA A 210 5.10 20.59 -14.62
CA ALA A 210 5.75 21.74 -13.98
C ALA A 210 5.29 21.83 -12.51
N PRO A 211 6.14 22.31 -11.58
CA PRO A 211 5.80 22.36 -10.16
C PRO A 211 4.47 23.08 -9.84
N ALA A 212 4.15 24.15 -10.58
CA ALA A 212 2.89 24.89 -10.42
C ALA A 212 1.66 24.04 -10.77
N ASP A 213 1.77 23.16 -11.76
CA ASP A 213 0.69 22.26 -12.16
C ASP A 213 0.64 21.02 -11.27
N GLU A 214 1.78 20.48 -10.83
CA GLU A 214 1.81 19.44 -9.79
C GLU A 214 1.05 19.89 -8.54
N TYR A 215 1.26 21.14 -8.10
CA TYR A 215 0.53 21.71 -6.97
C TYR A 215 -0.99 21.71 -7.20
N LYS A 216 -1.47 22.16 -8.37
CA LYS A 216 -2.89 22.18 -8.70
C LYS A 216 -3.48 20.77 -8.77
N ILE A 217 -2.75 19.81 -9.34
CA ILE A 217 -3.16 18.40 -9.41
C ILE A 217 -3.25 17.80 -8.01
N ILE A 218 -2.24 18.03 -7.15
CA ILE A 218 -2.23 17.56 -5.75
C ILE A 218 -3.40 18.16 -4.97
N LYS A 219 -3.65 19.47 -5.14
CA LYS A 219 -4.80 20.16 -4.53
C LYS A 219 -6.12 19.49 -4.95
N TRP A 220 -6.30 19.27 -6.25
CA TRP A 220 -7.49 18.60 -6.77
C TRP A 220 -7.64 17.17 -6.21
N ILE A 221 -6.55 16.39 -6.16
CA ILE A 221 -6.52 15.05 -5.55
C ILE A 221 -7.01 15.10 -4.10
N ASN A 222 -6.49 16.03 -3.31
CA ASN A 222 -6.82 16.16 -1.89
C ASN A 222 -8.29 16.53 -1.64
N GLU A 223 -8.85 17.38 -2.49
CA GLU A 223 -10.24 17.85 -2.40
C GLU A 223 -11.24 16.80 -2.89
N ASN A 224 -10.88 16.02 -3.91
CA ASN A 224 -11.84 15.22 -4.69
C ASN A 224 -11.71 13.71 -4.53
N LEU A 225 -10.63 13.19 -3.93
CA LEU A 225 -10.39 11.76 -3.89
C LEU A 225 -10.39 11.19 -2.47
N GLU A 226 -10.81 9.93 -2.42
CA GLU A 226 -10.68 9.09 -1.25
C GLU A 226 -9.95 7.80 -1.61
N VAL A 227 -9.26 7.23 -0.62
CA VAL A 227 -8.39 6.07 -0.80
C VAL A 227 -8.67 5.03 0.28
N SER A 228 -8.79 3.78 -0.13
CA SER A 228 -8.72 2.60 0.73
C SER A 228 -7.43 1.87 0.44
N PHE A 229 -6.82 1.27 1.47
CA PHE A 229 -5.58 0.51 1.32
C PHE A 229 -5.54 -0.63 2.33
N ILE A 230 -4.80 -1.67 2.00
CA ILE A 230 -4.55 -2.81 2.88
C ILE A 230 -3.11 -3.27 2.79
N HIS A 231 -2.61 -3.82 3.89
CA HIS A 231 -1.38 -4.61 3.87
C HIS A 231 -1.66 -5.94 3.14
N TYR A 232 -0.79 -6.31 2.21
CA TYR A 232 -0.81 -7.61 1.55
C TYR A 232 0.61 -8.07 1.21
N THR A 233 0.89 -9.36 1.40
CA THR A 233 2.21 -9.99 1.18
C THR A 233 2.16 -11.22 0.28
N GLY A 234 0.98 -11.56 -0.26
CA GLY A 234 0.80 -12.70 -1.16
C GLY A 234 1.15 -12.37 -2.61
N ASN A 235 0.51 -13.07 -3.55
CA ASN A 235 0.71 -12.86 -4.99
C ASN A 235 -0.02 -11.61 -5.47
N PHE A 236 0.74 -10.62 -5.92
CA PHE A 236 0.21 -9.34 -6.36
C PHE A 236 -0.47 -9.37 -7.75
N ASN A 237 -0.40 -10.48 -8.48
CA ASN A 237 -1.07 -10.63 -9.78
C ASN A 237 -2.60 -10.64 -9.67
N ILE A 238 -3.15 -10.88 -8.48
CA ILE A 238 -4.59 -10.78 -8.19
C ILE A 238 -5.18 -9.38 -8.44
N GLU A 239 -4.33 -8.34 -8.49
CA GLU A 239 -4.73 -7.00 -8.94
C GLU A 239 -5.38 -7.03 -10.33
N ASN A 240 -4.87 -7.89 -11.22
CA ASN A 240 -5.37 -7.98 -12.58
C ASN A 240 -6.84 -8.42 -12.62
N ASP A 241 -7.28 -9.26 -11.67
CA ASP A 241 -8.66 -9.69 -11.55
C ASP A 241 -9.57 -8.56 -11.06
N LEU A 242 -9.09 -7.75 -10.10
CA LEU A 242 -9.80 -6.54 -9.65
C LEU A 242 -9.95 -5.54 -10.81
N ILE A 243 -8.88 -5.28 -11.56
CA ILE A 243 -8.92 -4.36 -12.71
C ILE A 243 -9.87 -4.89 -13.80
N ARG A 244 -9.84 -6.18 -14.11
CA ARG A 244 -10.75 -6.79 -15.10
C ARG A 244 -12.21 -6.71 -14.68
N LYS A 245 -12.50 -6.94 -13.40
CA LYS A 245 -13.87 -6.98 -12.87
C LYS A 245 -14.49 -5.58 -12.76
N TYR A 246 -13.75 -4.63 -12.18
CA TYR A 246 -14.28 -3.29 -11.89
C TYR A 246 -13.94 -2.28 -12.98
N THR A 247 -13.01 -2.57 -13.88
CA THR A 247 -12.72 -1.74 -15.06
C THR A 247 -12.49 -0.24 -14.74
N PRO A 248 -11.72 0.10 -13.68
CA PRO A 248 -11.55 1.49 -13.24
C PRO A 248 -10.95 2.36 -14.34
N LEU A 249 -11.47 3.58 -14.49
CA LEU A 249 -11.21 4.42 -15.67
C LEU A 249 -9.73 4.66 -15.95
N LEU A 250 -8.90 4.79 -14.90
CA LEU A 250 -7.50 5.21 -15.02
C LEU A 250 -6.49 4.06 -15.00
N ASN A 251 -6.94 2.81 -14.95
CA ASN A 251 -6.11 1.65 -15.28
C ASN A 251 -6.28 1.32 -16.78
N ASP A 252 -5.20 1.44 -17.55
CA ASP A 252 -5.15 1.08 -18.97
C ASP A 252 -4.70 -0.36 -19.20
N THR A 253 -3.70 -0.82 -18.43
CA THR A 253 -3.24 -2.21 -18.46
C THR A 253 -4.27 -3.14 -17.79
N HIS A 254 -4.54 -4.29 -18.43
CA HIS A 254 -5.49 -5.33 -17.98
C HIS A 254 -6.97 -4.91 -17.90
N ASN A 255 -7.32 -3.65 -18.16
CA ASN A 255 -8.70 -3.19 -18.20
C ASN A 255 -9.36 -3.53 -19.55
N PRO A 256 -10.37 -4.42 -19.61
CA PRO A 256 -11.06 -4.79 -20.85
C PRO A 256 -11.86 -3.63 -21.45
N LEU A 257 -12.18 -2.63 -20.65
CA LEU A 257 -12.95 -1.45 -21.05
C LEU A 257 -12.13 -0.16 -20.84
N ARG A 258 -10.83 -0.24 -21.14
CA ARG A 258 -9.92 0.92 -21.12
C ARG A 258 -10.44 2.03 -22.03
N LEU A 259 -10.32 3.28 -21.58
CA LEU A 259 -10.82 4.45 -22.32
C LEU A 259 -9.82 4.87 -23.41
N LYS A 260 -10.34 5.17 -24.60
CA LYS A 260 -9.55 5.69 -25.71
C LYS A 260 -9.03 7.09 -25.38
N GLU A 261 -9.86 7.90 -24.74
CA GLU A 261 -9.58 9.27 -24.33
C GLU A 261 -8.39 9.34 -23.37
N LEU A 262 -8.29 8.38 -22.43
CA LEU A 262 -7.13 8.31 -21.54
C LEU A 262 -5.83 8.02 -22.30
N ILE A 263 -5.90 7.13 -23.29
CA ILE A 263 -4.74 6.79 -24.13
C ILE A 263 -4.29 8.02 -24.91
N GLU A 264 -5.23 8.75 -25.50
CA GLU A 264 -5.00 9.98 -26.26
C GLU A 264 -4.43 11.10 -25.39
N ASP A 265 -5.01 11.35 -24.21
CA ASP A 265 -4.52 12.37 -23.28
C ASP A 265 -3.10 12.06 -22.79
N LYS A 266 -2.81 10.80 -22.46
CA LYS A 266 -1.46 10.37 -22.10
C LYS A 266 -0.50 10.44 -23.28
N ALA A 267 -0.96 10.25 -24.51
CA ALA A 267 -0.16 10.36 -25.72
C ALA A 267 0.17 11.83 -26.03
N ARG A 268 -0.81 12.74 -25.90
CA ARG A 268 -0.64 14.20 -26.02
C ARG A 268 0.43 14.71 -25.05
N CYS A 269 0.35 14.35 -23.77
CA CYS A 269 1.37 14.73 -22.79
C CYS A 269 2.76 14.21 -23.18
N ARG A 270 2.85 12.97 -23.66
CA ARG A 270 4.12 12.40 -24.14
C ARG A 270 4.64 13.14 -25.38
N ALA A 271 3.78 13.52 -26.32
CA ALA A 271 4.18 14.28 -27.50
C ALA A 271 4.77 15.64 -27.10
N VAL A 272 4.11 16.38 -26.20
CA VAL A 272 4.62 17.66 -25.67
C VAL A 272 5.99 17.48 -25.01
N ALA A 273 6.13 16.50 -24.12
CA ALA A 273 7.38 16.23 -23.43
C ALA A 273 8.55 15.86 -24.37
N ASN A 274 8.27 15.35 -25.56
CA ASN A 274 9.27 14.94 -26.54
C ASN A 274 9.40 15.90 -27.73
N ALA A 275 8.63 16.99 -27.77
CA ALA A 275 8.68 17.95 -28.85
C ALA A 275 9.92 18.85 -28.72
N GLU A 276 10.58 19.14 -29.85
CA GLU A 276 11.69 20.09 -29.91
C GLU A 276 11.21 21.51 -29.63
N SER A 277 12.00 22.30 -28.90
CA SER A 277 11.76 23.73 -28.77
C SER A 277 11.96 24.39 -30.13
N ASN A 278 11.00 25.22 -30.56
CA ASN A 278 11.15 26.02 -31.78
C ASN A 278 12.06 27.22 -31.50
#